data_AF-A0A937Z7U0-F1
#
_entry.id   AF-A0A937Z7U0-F1
#
_cell.length_a   1.000
_cell.length_b   1.000
_cell.length_c   1.000
_cell.angle_alpha   90.00
_cell.angle_beta   90.00
_cell.angle_gamma   90.00
#
_symmetry.space_group_name_H-M   'P 1'
#
loop_
_entity.id
_entity.type
_entity.pdbx_description
1 polymer ?
#
loop_
_entity_poly.entity_id
_entity_poly.type
_entity_poly.pdbx_seq_one_letter_code
_entity_poly.pdbx_strand_id
1 'polypeptide(L)' 'GFCRQCESCERGIGCRYPDRARPPMTACGIDVFSTAANSGWSTKVVADRDASCHLFALILVD' A
#
# COMPACT_ATOMS: atom_id res chain seq x y z
N GLY A 1 -0.72 -2.09 2.98
CA GLY A 1 -1.84 -2.26 2.02
C GLY A 1 -3.16 -1.99 2.74
N PHE A 2 -4.30 -2.24 2.09
CA PHE A 2 -5.59 -2.21 2.78
C PHE A 2 -5.60 -3.24 3.92
N CYS A 3 -5.70 -2.76 5.16
CA CYS A 3 -5.83 -3.61 6.33
C CYS A 3 -7.31 -3.90 6.58
N ARG A 4 -7.65 -5.14 6.97
CA ARG A 4 -9.03 -5.55 7.31
C ARG A 4 -9.19 -5.94 8.79
N GLN A 5 -8.19 -5.67 9.64
CA GLN A 5 -8.18 -6.08 11.05
C GLN A 5 -9.06 -5.18 11.95
N CYS A 6 -9.41 -3.99 11.48
CA CYS A 6 -10.25 -3.03 12.20
C CYS A 6 -11.13 -2.27 11.21
N GLU A 7 -12.31 -1.85 11.67
CA GLU A 7 -13.21 -0.99 10.88
C GLU A 7 -12.57 0.38 10.58
N SER A 8 -11.91 0.95 11.57
CA SER A 8 -11.12 2.18 11.44
C SER A 8 -9.82 2.08 12.24
N CYS A 9 -8.74 2.61 11.67
CA CYS A 9 -7.47 2.75 12.38
C CYS A 9 -7.51 3.99 13.26
N GLU A 10 -7.11 3.85 14.52
CA GLU A 10 -6.92 4.97 15.41
C GLU A 10 -5.59 5.66 15.12
N ARG A 11 -5.64 6.97 14.84
CA ARG A 11 -4.46 7.73 14.41
C ARG A 11 -3.65 8.18 15.61
N GLY A 12 -2.32 8.12 15.50
CA GLY A 12 -1.39 8.66 16.51
C GLY A 12 -0.97 7.71 17.63
N ILE A 13 -1.63 6.55 17.77
CA ILE A 13 -1.33 5.58 18.85
C ILE A 13 -0.71 4.26 18.36
N GLY A 14 -0.44 4.13 17.06
CA GLY A 14 0.07 2.90 16.45
C GLY A 14 -1.03 1.87 16.12
N CYS A 15 -0.65 0.78 15.45
CA CYS A 15 -1.60 -0.28 15.08
C CYS A 15 -1.89 -1.19 16.28
N ARG A 16 -3.16 -1.55 16.52
CA ARG A 16 -3.55 -2.53 17.56
C ARG A 16 -3.14 -3.98 17.25
N TYR A 17 -2.88 -4.28 15.98
CA TYR A 17 -2.54 -5.64 15.51
C TYR A 17 -1.29 -5.62 14.62
N PRO A 18 -0.15 -5.11 15.13
CA PRO A 18 1.04 -4.89 14.31
C PRO A 18 1.54 -6.20 13.68
N ASP A 19 1.48 -7.29 14.42
CA ASP A 19 2.00 -8.61 14.00
C ASP A 19 1.10 -9.31 12.95
N ARG A 20 -0.15 -8.84 12.80
CA ARG A 20 -1.14 -9.38 11.86
C ARG A 20 -1.39 -8.46 10.67
N ALA A 21 -1.07 -7.19 10.81
CA ALA A 21 -1.26 -6.21 9.75
C ALA A 21 -0.25 -6.45 8.64
N ARG A 22 -0.73 -6.63 7.40
CA ARG A 22 0.17 -6.71 6.24
C ARG A 22 0.87 -5.35 6.06
N PRO A 23 2.21 -5.28 6.12
CA PRO A 23 2.93 -4.05 5.90
C PRO A 23 2.65 -3.47 4.49
N PRO A 24 2.70 -2.14 4.31
CA PRO A 24 2.72 -1.57 2.97
C PRO A 24 3.99 -1.97 2.22
N MET A 25 3.95 -1.93 0.89
CA MET A 25 5.11 -2.24 0.04
C MET A 25 6.33 -1.37 0.40
N THR A 26 6.11 -0.11 0.76
CA THR A 26 7.14 0.83 1.21
C THR A 26 7.83 0.38 2.50
N ALA A 27 7.11 -0.22 3.44
CA ALA A 27 7.71 -0.77 4.67
C ALA A 27 8.53 -2.04 4.39
N CYS A 28 8.30 -2.73 3.27
CA CYS A 28 9.13 -3.82 2.78
C CYS A 28 10.33 -3.35 1.94
N GLY A 29 10.63 -2.04 1.92
CA GLY A 29 11.75 -1.48 1.16
C GLY A 29 11.47 -1.24 -0.33
N ILE A 30 10.21 -1.35 -0.77
CA ILE A 30 9.82 -1.16 -2.17
C ILE A 30 9.30 0.26 -2.35
N ASP A 31 10.02 1.09 -3.10
CA ASP A 31 9.48 2.36 -3.60
C ASP A 31 8.48 2.08 -4.72
N VAL A 32 7.19 2.17 -4.38
CA VAL A 32 6.09 1.86 -5.30
C VAL A 32 6.07 2.81 -6.50
N PHE A 33 6.37 4.09 -6.30
CA PHE A 33 6.30 5.09 -7.36
C PHE A 33 7.42 4.89 -8.36
N SER A 34 8.66 4.77 -7.88
CA SER A 34 9.81 4.50 -8.75
C SER A 34 9.69 3.14 -9.43
N THR A 35 9.22 2.11 -8.73
CA THR A 35 9.04 0.76 -9.32
C THR A 35 7.99 0.78 -10.43
N ALA A 36 6.85 1.45 -10.22
CA ALA A 36 5.80 1.57 -11.23
C ALA A 36 6.28 2.37 -12.45
N ALA A 37 6.97 3.49 -12.22
CA ALA A 37 7.53 4.33 -13.28
C ALA A 37 8.57 3.57 -14.14
N ASN A 38 9.48 2.83 -13.50
CA ASN A 38 10.46 1.98 -14.18
C ASN A 38 9.80 0.86 -15.01
N SER A 39 8.58 0.46 -14.63
CA SER A 39 7.77 -0.52 -15.36
C SER A 39 6.88 0.11 -16.45
N GLY A 40 7.04 1.42 -16.72
CA GLY A 40 6.29 2.15 -17.74
C GLY A 40 4.93 2.71 -17.30
N TRP A 41 4.62 2.72 -15.99
CA TRP A 41 3.34 3.20 -15.47
C TRP A 41 3.46 4.59 -14.83
N SER A 42 2.60 5.52 -15.24
CA SER A 42 2.46 6.81 -14.58
C SER A 42 1.42 6.72 -13.45
N THR A 43 1.87 6.91 -12.20
CA THR A 43 1.00 6.85 -11.01
C THR A 43 0.78 8.24 -10.44
N LYS A 44 -0.46 8.53 -10.04
CA LYS A 44 -0.84 9.76 -9.33
C LYS A 44 -1.43 9.42 -7.95
N VAL A 45 -1.22 10.31 -6.99
CA VAL A 45 -1.86 10.21 -5.68
C VAL A 45 -3.36 10.47 -5.85
N VAL A 46 -4.19 9.58 -5.32
CA VAL A 46 -5.64 9.77 -5.28
C VAL A 46 -6.01 10.70 -4.12
N ALA A 47 -6.90 11.67 -4.36
CA ALA A 47 -7.25 12.70 -3.39
C ALA A 47 -8.33 12.25 -2.40
N ASP A 48 -9.18 11.31 -2.83
CA ASP A 48 -10.34 10.86 -2.08
C ASP A 48 -10.44 9.32 -2.09
N ARG A 49 -11.35 8.80 -1.25
CA ARG A 49 -11.51 7.35 -1.05
C ARG A 49 -12.33 6.66 -2.14
N ASP A 50 -13.09 7.44 -2.92
CA ASP A 50 -13.99 6.93 -3.95
C ASP A 50 -13.34 7.01 -5.34
N ALA A 51 -12.20 7.69 -5.45
CA ALA A 51 -11.39 7.78 -6.66
C ALA A 51 -10.88 6.41 -7.10
N SER A 52 -10.94 6.19 -8.41
CA SER A 52 -10.31 5.03 -9.02
C SER A 52 -8.78 5.05 -8.81
N CYS A 53 -8.23 3.91 -8.40
CA CYS A 53 -6.81 3.75 -8.18
C CYS A 53 -6.25 2.56 -8.96
N HIS A 54 -4.99 2.66 -9.36
CA HIS A 54 -4.26 1.53 -9.92
C HIS A 54 -3.75 0.65 -8.79
N LEU A 55 -4.03 -0.65 -8.88
CA LEU A 55 -3.56 -1.66 -7.93
C LEU A 55 -2.39 -2.41 -8.56
N PHE A 56 -1.23 -2.32 -7.92
CA PHE A 56 -0.02 -3.02 -8.34
C PHE A 56 0.28 -4.17 -7.39
N ALA A 57 0.74 -5.29 -7.95
CA ALA A 57 1.25 -6.43 -7.22
C ALA A 57 2.60 -6.85 -7.82
N LEU A 58 3.47 -7.39 -6.97
CA LEU A 58 4.71 -8.01 -7.38
C LEU A 58 4.57 -9.51 -7.17
N ILE A 59 4.98 -10.29 -8.16
CA ILE A 59 5.01 -11.74 -8.11
C ILE A 59 6.47 -12.14 -8.26
N LEU A 60 6.98 -12.87 -7.29
CA LEU A 60 8.27 -13.53 -7.42
C LEU A 60 8.06 -14.76 -8.31
N VAL A 61 8.87 -14.87 -9.35
CA VAL A 61 8.86 -15.99 -10.30
C VAL A 61 10.24 -16.63 -10.25
N ASP A 62 10.28 -17.96 -10.39
CA ASP A 62 11.49 -18.78 -10.48
C ASP A 62 11.89 -18.97 -11.96
#